data_AF-Q21AL3-F1
#
_entry.id   AF-Q21AL3-F1
#
_cell.length_a   1.000
_cell.length_b   1.000
_cell.length_c   1.000
_cell.angle_alpha   90.00
_cell.angle_beta   90.00
_cell.angle_gamma   90.00
#
_symmetry.space_group_name_H-M   'P 1'
#
loop_
_entity.id
_entity.type
_entity.pdbx_description
1 polymer ?
#
loop_
_entity_poly.entity_id
_entity_poly.type
_entity_poly.pdbx_seq_one_letter_code
_entity_poly.pdbx_strand_id
1 'polypeptide(L)'
;MVMPLPVPAACSLQLVDDLVAERQSGKNKLFFNGIAAEWRRRVQTYLDERGSPATVPTWPLIGPDKKKFLNLYASPADGTAQKNVLAALRDHTLTICPACGEAGRPNTLDHYLPKDVYPHFCVTPHNLFPMCDACQIEKGSKTGDVADPRFFLHPYYDIFIGQQVLGLSIHAPYV
;
A
#
# COMPACT_ATOMS: atom_id res chain seq x y z
N MET A 1 1.88 10.51 6.15
CA MET A 1 3.09 9.87 6.69
C MET A 1 4.10 10.96 7.04
N VAL A 2 4.93 10.73 8.05
CA VAL A 2 5.91 11.70 8.59
C VAL A 2 7.35 11.19 8.53
N MET A 3 7.57 10.00 7.96
CA MET A 3 8.89 9.43 7.75
C MET A 3 8.96 8.79 6.36
N PRO A 4 10.02 9.07 5.57
CA PRO A 4 10.23 8.38 4.32
C PRO A 4 10.65 6.92 4.57
N LEU A 5 10.21 6.03 3.70
CA LEU A 5 10.60 4.62 3.69
C LEU A 5 11.33 4.30 2.38
N PRO A 6 12.30 3.37 2.38
CA PRO A 6 12.85 2.84 1.13
C PRO A 6 11.74 2.13 0.34
N VAL A 7 11.77 2.27 -0.99
CA VAL A 7 10.83 1.55 -1.86
C VAL A 7 10.94 0.03 -1.64
N PRO A 8 9.83 -0.72 -1.68
CA PRO A 8 9.88 -2.17 -1.55
C PRO A 8 10.73 -2.82 -2.65
N ALA A 9 11.56 -3.80 -2.29
CA ALA A 9 12.37 -4.56 -3.25
C ALA A 9 11.52 -5.43 -4.21
N ALA A 10 10.30 -5.79 -3.80
CA ALA A 10 9.39 -6.61 -4.60
C ALA A 10 8.84 -5.83 -5.80
N CYS A 11 9.04 -6.38 -7.01
CA CYS A 11 8.48 -5.82 -8.23
C CYS A 11 6.95 -5.98 -8.25
N SER A 12 6.22 -4.87 -8.20
CA SER A 12 4.75 -4.89 -8.16
C SER A 12 4.11 -5.41 -9.43
N LEU A 13 4.77 -5.24 -10.58
CA LEU A 13 4.29 -5.73 -11.86
C LEU A 13 4.48 -7.24 -11.97
N GLN A 14 5.67 -7.75 -11.62
CA GLN A 14 5.95 -9.18 -11.60
C GLN A 14 4.98 -9.92 -10.66
N LEU A 15 4.69 -9.33 -9.50
CA LEU A 15 3.74 -9.90 -8.56
C LEU A 15 2.32 -10.07 -9.16
N VAL A 16 1.88 -9.16 -10.01
CA VAL A 16 0.60 -9.33 -10.74
C VAL A 16 0.68 -10.53 -11.67
N ASP A 17 1.77 -10.69 -12.42
CA ASP A 17 1.95 -11.81 -13.34
C ASP A 17 1.98 -13.15 -12.57
N ASP A 18 2.72 -13.21 -11.46
CA ASP A 18 2.82 -14.37 -10.59
C ASP A 18 1.45 -14.73 -10.01
N LEU A 19 0.70 -13.74 -9.53
CA LEU A 19 -0.65 -13.93 -8.98
C LEU A 19 -1.64 -14.46 -10.03
N VAL A 20 -1.50 -14.06 -11.29
CA VAL A 20 -2.30 -14.62 -12.39
C VAL A 20 -1.85 -16.05 -12.67
N ALA A 21 -0.55 -16.31 -12.76
CA ALA A 21 0.02 -17.63 -13.03
C ALA A 21 -0.32 -18.67 -11.94
N GLU A 22 -0.30 -18.29 -10.67
CA GLU A 22 -0.65 -19.18 -9.56
C GLU A 22 -2.15 -19.55 -9.53
N ARG A 23 -3.00 -18.87 -10.32
CA ARG A 23 -4.47 -19.01 -10.27
C ARG A 23 -5.01 -19.86 -11.42
N GLN A 24 -4.12 -20.42 -12.25
CA GLN A 24 -4.50 -21.21 -13.42
C GLN A 24 -5.25 -22.51 -13.09
N SER A 25 -5.13 -23.01 -11.86
CA SER A 25 -5.84 -24.20 -11.36
C SER A 25 -7.06 -23.87 -10.48
N GLY A 26 -7.36 -22.59 -10.26
CA GLY A 26 -8.42 -22.14 -9.35
C GLY A 26 -9.72 -21.74 -10.04
N LYS A 27 -10.82 -21.69 -9.27
CA LYS A 27 -12.14 -21.24 -9.75
C LYS A 27 -12.19 -19.82 -10.33
N ASN A 28 -11.21 -18.98 -9.97
CA ASN A 28 -11.11 -17.60 -10.42
C ASN A 28 -10.21 -17.41 -11.66
N LYS A 29 -9.74 -18.50 -12.29
CA LYS A 29 -8.86 -18.47 -13.47
C LYS A 29 -9.35 -17.51 -14.56
N LEU A 30 -10.59 -17.71 -15.02
CA LEU A 30 -11.16 -16.92 -16.12
C LEU A 30 -11.24 -15.43 -15.76
N PHE A 31 -11.58 -15.12 -14.50
CA PHE A 31 -11.63 -13.76 -14.00
C PHE A 31 -10.25 -13.08 -14.08
N PHE A 32 -9.23 -13.69 -13.44
CA PHE A 32 -7.88 -13.08 -13.39
C PHE A 32 -7.23 -13.01 -14.77
N ASN A 33 -7.42 -14.01 -15.62
CA ASN A 33 -6.94 -13.97 -17.01
C ASN A 33 -7.61 -12.83 -17.80
N GLY A 34 -8.92 -12.64 -17.63
CA GLY A 34 -9.67 -11.60 -18.34
C GLY A 34 -9.27 -10.17 -17.97
N ILE A 35 -8.68 -9.97 -16.78
CA ILE A 35 -8.26 -8.65 -16.31
C ILE A 35 -6.74 -8.46 -16.28
N ALA A 36 -5.93 -9.49 -16.56
CA ALA A 36 -4.49 -9.50 -16.29
C ALA A 36 -3.76 -8.29 -16.92
N ALA A 37 -3.97 -8.04 -18.21
CA ALA A 37 -3.32 -6.94 -18.93
C ALA A 37 -3.72 -5.57 -18.36
N GLU A 38 -5.00 -5.37 -18.07
CA GLU A 38 -5.52 -4.13 -17.52
C GLU A 38 -5.07 -3.92 -16.07
N TRP A 39 -5.03 -4.98 -15.27
CA TRP A 39 -4.56 -4.93 -13.89
C TRP A 39 -3.08 -4.53 -13.85
N ARG A 40 -2.24 -5.16 -14.68
CA ARG A 40 -0.84 -4.81 -14.82
C ARG A 40 -0.67 -3.35 -15.25
N ARG A 41 -1.43 -2.89 -16.24
CA ARG A 41 -1.40 -1.49 -16.71
C ARG A 41 -1.77 -0.50 -15.60
N ARG A 42 -2.78 -0.80 -14.79
CA ARG A 42 -3.16 0.04 -13.65
C ARG A 42 -2.10 0.08 -12.56
N VAL A 43 -1.44 -1.04 -12.29
CA VAL A 43 -0.30 -1.07 -11.36
C VAL A 43 0.86 -0.26 -11.94
N GLN A 44 1.13 -0.33 -13.25
CA GLN A 44 2.13 0.54 -13.90
C GLN A 44 1.77 2.01 -13.71
N THR A 45 0.52 2.42 -13.99
CA THR A 45 0.06 3.78 -13.75
C THR A 45 0.24 4.19 -12.30
N TYR A 46 -0.07 3.33 -11.32
CA TYR A 46 0.20 3.61 -9.92
C TYR A 46 1.68 3.95 -9.66
N LEU A 47 2.60 3.19 -10.24
CA LEU A 47 4.05 3.42 -10.05
C LEU A 47 4.50 4.72 -10.71
N ASP A 48 4.09 4.95 -11.95
CA ASP A 48 4.45 6.15 -12.73
C ASP A 48 3.92 7.42 -12.06
N GLU A 49 2.68 7.35 -11.57
CA GLU A 49 1.96 8.44 -10.92
C GLU A 49 2.15 8.50 -9.41
N ARG A 50 3.05 7.67 -8.86
CA ARG A 50 3.41 7.66 -7.44
C ARG A 50 2.20 7.51 -6.51
N GLY A 51 1.22 6.71 -6.93
CA GLY A 51 -0.01 6.43 -6.19
C GLY A 51 -0.96 7.62 -6.05
N SER A 52 -0.77 8.72 -6.77
CA SER A 52 -1.59 9.93 -6.64
C SER A 52 -3.07 9.66 -6.98
N PRO A 53 -4.02 9.87 -6.04
CA PRO A 53 -5.45 9.72 -6.31
C PRO A 53 -6.00 10.61 -7.43
N ALA A 54 -5.29 11.68 -7.79
CA ALA A 54 -5.66 12.57 -8.90
C ALA A 54 -5.55 11.89 -10.27
N THR A 55 -4.57 11.00 -10.43
CA THR A 55 -4.21 10.41 -11.73
C THR A 55 -4.35 8.89 -11.73
N VAL A 56 -4.47 8.26 -10.56
CA VAL A 56 -4.73 6.84 -10.40
C VAL A 56 -6.23 6.61 -10.22
N PRO A 57 -6.97 6.15 -11.25
CA PRO A 57 -8.42 6.02 -11.17
C PRO A 57 -8.87 4.78 -10.40
N THR A 58 -10.07 4.84 -9.85
CA THR A 58 -10.77 3.64 -9.36
C THR A 58 -11.09 2.69 -10.53
N TRP A 59 -11.53 1.47 -10.20
CA TRP A 59 -11.86 0.46 -11.21
C TRP A 59 -13.26 -0.13 -10.97
N PRO A 60 -14.33 0.56 -11.42
CA PRO A 60 -15.71 0.12 -11.16
C PRO A 60 -16.03 -1.29 -11.67
N LEU A 61 -15.44 -1.71 -12.79
CA LEU A 61 -15.66 -3.01 -13.42
C LEU A 61 -15.41 -4.20 -12.47
N ILE A 62 -14.43 -4.07 -11.56
CA ILE A 62 -14.09 -5.14 -10.61
C ILE A 62 -14.85 -5.04 -9.28
N GLY A 63 -15.74 -4.07 -9.13
CA GLY A 63 -16.52 -3.84 -7.90
C GLY A 63 -17.26 -5.08 -7.39
N PRO A 64 -18.04 -5.81 -8.23
CA PRO A 64 -18.70 -7.05 -7.82
C PRO A 64 -17.74 -8.14 -7.32
N ASP A 65 -16.49 -8.09 -7.78
CA ASP A 65 -15.46 -9.09 -7.54
C ASP A 65 -14.39 -8.63 -6.54
N LYS A 66 -14.60 -7.50 -5.86
CA LYS A 66 -13.69 -6.91 -4.87
C LYS A 66 -13.12 -7.93 -3.88
N LYS A 67 -13.97 -8.84 -3.37
CA LYS A 67 -13.55 -9.88 -2.41
C LYS A 67 -12.44 -10.80 -2.96
N LYS A 68 -12.39 -11.05 -4.28
CA LYS A 68 -11.35 -11.86 -4.90
C LYS A 68 -9.96 -11.25 -4.67
N PHE A 69 -9.83 -9.93 -4.78
CA PHE A 69 -8.57 -9.21 -4.50
C PHE A 69 -8.26 -9.16 -3.01
N LEU A 70 -9.25 -8.81 -2.18
CA LEU A 70 -9.05 -8.74 -0.74
C LEU A 70 -8.55 -10.08 -0.17
N ASN A 71 -9.02 -11.20 -0.70
CA ASN A 71 -8.57 -12.52 -0.29
C ASN A 71 -7.10 -12.80 -0.67
N LEU A 72 -6.59 -12.24 -1.78
CA LEU A 72 -5.16 -12.36 -2.12
C LEU A 72 -4.30 -11.75 -1.01
N TYR A 73 -4.74 -10.63 -0.43
CA TYR A 73 -4.04 -9.95 0.66
C TYR A 73 -4.29 -10.60 2.04
N ALA A 74 -5.55 -10.88 2.37
CA ALA A 74 -5.95 -11.29 3.72
C ALA A 74 -5.62 -12.75 4.03
N SER A 75 -5.57 -13.62 3.02
CA SER A 75 -5.37 -15.06 3.22
C SER A 75 -4.55 -15.69 2.09
N PRO A 76 -3.32 -15.20 1.80
CA PRO A 76 -2.45 -15.85 0.83
C PRO A 76 -2.03 -17.22 1.36
N ALA A 77 -2.14 -18.24 0.49
CA ALA A 77 -1.65 -19.58 0.80
C ALA A 77 -0.12 -19.58 0.98
N ASP A 78 0.40 -20.51 1.77
CA ASP A 78 1.84 -20.65 1.95
C ASP A 78 2.53 -21.00 0.63
N GLY A 79 3.76 -20.50 0.46
CA GLY A 79 4.54 -20.67 -0.76
C GLY A 79 4.12 -19.77 -1.94
N THR A 80 3.04 -18.98 -1.81
CA THR A 80 2.66 -18.02 -2.86
C THR A 80 3.55 -16.78 -2.85
N ALA A 81 3.73 -16.17 -4.03
CA ALA A 81 4.47 -14.92 -4.20
C ALA A 81 3.97 -13.82 -3.25
N GLN A 82 2.64 -13.70 -3.09
CA GLN A 82 2.04 -12.72 -2.19
C GLN A 82 2.37 -12.98 -0.72
N LYS A 83 2.39 -14.24 -0.26
CA LYS A 83 2.78 -14.57 1.11
C LYS A 83 4.22 -14.11 1.40
N ASN A 84 5.12 -14.35 0.46
CA ASN A 84 6.54 -13.98 0.57
C ASN A 84 6.71 -12.45 0.62
N VAL A 85 6.00 -11.72 -0.25
CA VAL A 85 5.99 -10.25 -0.26
C VAL A 85 5.48 -9.68 1.07
N LEU A 86 4.36 -10.18 1.58
CA LEU A 86 3.82 -9.71 2.87
C LEU A 86 4.74 -10.03 4.05
N ALA A 87 5.41 -11.19 4.02
CA ALA A 87 6.39 -11.54 5.05
C ALA A 87 7.57 -10.55 5.03
N ALA A 88 8.12 -10.26 3.85
CA ALA A 88 9.21 -9.30 3.70
C ALA A 88 8.82 -7.88 4.12
N LEU A 89 7.60 -7.42 3.81
CA LEU A 89 7.12 -6.10 4.24
C LEU A 89 6.89 -5.98 5.76
N ARG A 90 6.57 -7.09 6.43
CA ARG A 90 6.40 -7.15 7.90
C ARG A 90 7.72 -7.34 8.64
N ASP A 91 8.73 -7.88 7.96
CA ASP A 91 10.08 -8.03 8.47
C ASP A 91 10.86 -6.71 8.36
N HIS A 92 10.51 -5.77 9.23
CA HIS A 92 11.19 -4.48 9.36
C HIS A 92 11.80 -4.29 10.75
N THR A 93 12.64 -3.29 10.93
CA THR A 93 13.24 -2.91 12.23
C THR A 93 12.74 -1.57 12.75
N LEU A 94 11.72 -0.99 12.10
CA LEU A 94 11.13 0.30 12.51
C LEU A 94 10.70 0.29 13.98
N THR A 95 11.11 1.32 14.70
CA THR A 95 10.76 1.59 16.10
C THR A 95 9.84 2.79 16.27
N ILE A 96 9.44 3.41 15.16
CA ILE A 96 8.56 4.57 15.08
C ILE A 96 7.55 4.33 13.96
N CYS A 97 6.31 4.76 14.17
CA CYS A 97 5.28 4.72 13.14
C CYS A 97 5.60 5.69 11.98
N PRO A 98 5.72 5.21 10.73
CA PRO A 98 5.93 6.08 9.57
C PRO A 98 4.77 7.05 9.34
N ALA A 99 3.58 6.76 9.88
CA ALA A 99 2.41 7.58 9.70
C ALA A 99 2.36 8.80 10.61
N CYS A 100 2.57 8.62 11.92
CA CYS A 100 2.43 9.67 12.93
C CYS A 100 3.72 10.04 13.67
N GLY A 101 4.79 9.25 13.58
CA GLY A 101 6.04 9.51 14.30
C GLY A 101 6.03 9.05 15.76
N GLU A 102 4.96 8.41 16.21
CA GLU A 102 4.88 7.84 17.56
C GLU A 102 5.85 6.67 17.74
N ALA A 103 6.48 6.60 18.90
CA ALA A 103 7.40 5.52 19.26
C ALA A 103 6.65 4.19 19.46
N GLY A 104 7.27 3.12 18.99
CA GLY A 104 6.69 1.77 18.99
C GLY A 104 6.90 1.10 17.64
N ARG A 105 7.15 -0.22 17.67
CA ARG A 105 7.25 -1.01 16.44
C ARG A 105 5.87 -1.05 15.77
N PRO A 106 5.72 -0.53 14.53
CA PRO A 106 4.49 -0.70 13.76
C PRO A 106 4.14 -2.18 13.64
N ASN A 107 2.90 -2.53 13.96
CA ASN A 107 2.44 -3.92 14.04
C ASN A 107 1.44 -4.27 12.94
N THR A 108 1.06 -3.30 12.10
CA THR A 108 0.19 -3.51 10.95
C THR A 108 0.87 -3.19 9.64
N LEU A 109 0.20 -3.55 8.55
CA LEU A 109 0.57 -3.19 7.19
C LEU A 109 -0.66 -2.55 6.55
N ASP A 110 -0.59 -1.24 6.30
CA ASP A 110 -1.70 -0.45 5.78
C ASP A 110 -1.54 -0.13 4.29
N HIS A 111 -2.67 0.17 3.64
CA HIS A 111 -2.74 0.52 2.22
C HIS A 111 -2.73 2.04 2.02
N TYR A 112 -1.80 2.61 1.24
CA TYR A 112 -1.82 4.06 0.94
C TYR A 112 -3.15 4.46 0.28
N LEU A 113 -3.46 3.87 -0.87
CA LEU A 113 -4.79 3.87 -1.46
C LEU A 113 -5.62 2.75 -0.84
N PRO A 114 -6.75 3.05 -0.19
CA PRO A 114 -7.48 2.11 0.64
C PRO A 114 -8.02 0.95 -0.19
N LYS A 115 -7.77 -0.28 0.27
CA LYS A 115 -8.21 -1.53 -0.37
C LYS A 115 -9.72 -1.61 -0.64
N ASP A 116 -10.51 -0.83 0.11
CA ASP A 116 -11.95 -0.81 -0.05
C ASP A 116 -12.43 -0.02 -1.27
N VAL A 117 -11.65 0.97 -1.70
CA VAL A 117 -11.91 1.83 -2.87
C VAL A 117 -11.05 1.37 -4.07
N TYR A 118 -9.83 0.92 -3.80
CA TYR A 118 -8.85 0.48 -4.79
C TYR A 118 -8.43 -0.98 -4.59
N PRO A 119 -9.36 -1.96 -4.72
CA PRO A 119 -9.05 -3.36 -4.42
C PRO A 119 -7.96 -3.96 -5.31
N HIS A 120 -7.76 -3.46 -6.52
CA HIS A 120 -6.70 -3.91 -7.42
C HIS A 120 -5.28 -3.52 -6.97
N PHE A 121 -5.14 -2.60 -6.01
CA PHE A 121 -3.85 -2.26 -5.40
C PHE A 121 -3.64 -2.91 -4.02
N CYS A 122 -4.52 -3.82 -3.60
CA CYS A 122 -4.42 -4.41 -2.26
C CYS A 122 -3.17 -5.28 -2.06
N VAL A 123 -2.62 -5.82 -3.15
CA VAL A 123 -1.41 -6.65 -3.14
C VAL A 123 -0.17 -5.88 -3.55
N THR A 124 -0.32 -4.68 -4.12
CA THR A 124 0.78 -3.87 -4.68
C THR A 124 1.74 -3.47 -3.55
N PRO A 125 3.01 -3.94 -3.55
CA PRO A 125 3.99 -3.60 -2.53
C PRO A 125 4.13 -2.10 -2.29
N HIS A 126 4.18 -1.30 -3.35
CA HIS A 126 4.33 0.16 -3.25
C HIS A 126 3.12 0.84 -2.61
N ASN A 127 1.99 0.14 -2.52
CA ASN A 127 0.79 0.61 -1.84
C ASN A 127 0.70 0.12 -0.39
N LEU A 128 1.64 -0.69 0.08
CA LEU A 128 1.62 -1.34 1.39
C LEU A 128 2.80 -0.88 2.24
N PHE A 129 2.57 -0.45 3.48
CA PHE A 129 3.66 -0.02 4.36
C PHE A 129 3.32 -0.23 5.84
N PRO A 130 4.33 -0.38 6.72
CA PRO A 130 4.08 -0.56 8.14
C PRO A 130 3.40 0.65 8.78
N MET A 131 2.39 0.40 9.61
CA MET A 131 1.62 1.43 10.33
C MET A 131 1.28 0.92 11.75
N CYS A 132 0.99 1.83 12.68
CA CYS A 132 0.41 1.44 13.98
C CYS A 132 -1.11 1.27 13.86
N ASP A 133 -1.70 0.44 14.74
CA ASP A 133 -3.15 0.20 14.76
C ASP A 133 -3.97 1.49 14.83
N ALA A 134 -3.58 2.44 15.69
CA ALA A 134 -4.31 3.70 15.88
C ALA A 134 -4.37 4.51 14.58
N CYS A 135 -3.24 4.69 13.89
CA CYS A 135 -3.22 5.39 12.61
C CYS A 135 -4.04 4.67 11.54
N GLN A 136 -4.01 3.33 11.52
CA GLN A 136 -4.76 2.56 10.54
C GLN A 136 -6.28 2.71 10.75
N ILE A 137 -6.72 2.68 12.01
CA ILE A 137 -8.12 2.89 12.38
C ILE A 137 -8.58 4.29 11.98
N GLU A 138 -7.82 5.32 12.39
CA GLU A 138 -8.15 6.73 12.09
C GLU A 138 -8.14 7.03 10.59
N LYS A 139 -7.18 6.46 9.84
CA LYS A 139 -7.11 6.64 8.39
C LYS A 139 -8.29 5.99 7.68
N GLY A 140 -8.65 4.76 8.09
CA GLY A 140 -9.75 4.00 7.49
C GLY A 140 -9.68 3.96 5.96
N SER A 141 -10.77 4.36 5.30
CA SER A 141 -10.87 4.46 3.84
C SER A 141 -10.67 5.87 3.30
N LYS A 142 -10.12 6.79 4.10
CA LYS A 142 -9.89 8.17 3.66
C LYS A 142 -8.82 8.19 2.56
N THR A 143 -9.12 8.89 1.47
CA THR A 143 -8.24 9.08 0.31
C THR A 143 -8.74 10.27 -0.49
N GLY A 144 -7.86 10.88 -1.27
CA GLY A 144 -8.22 11.98 -2.16
C GLY A 144 -8.86 11.52 -3.46
N ASP A 145 -9.15 12.49 -4.33
CA ASP A 145 -9.64 12.32 -5.70
C ASP A 145 -9.03 13.37 -6.66
N VAL A 146 -9.70 13.72 -7.75
CA VAL A 146 -9.18 14.75 -8.67
C VAL A 146 -9.28 16.17 -8.08
N ALA A 147 -10.30 16.43 -7.24
CA ALA A 147 -10.58 17.75 -6.68
C ALA A 147 -9.81 18.01 -5.38
N ASP A 148 -9.73 17.01 -4.50
CA ASP A 148 -8.92 17.04 -3.28
C ASP A 148 -7.94 15.86 -3.30
N PRO A 149 -6.76 16.00 -3.92
CA PRO A 149 -6.00 14.84 -4.35
C PRO A 149 -5.24 14.13 -3.25
N ARG A 150 -4.94 14.77 -2.12
CA ARG A 150 -4.04 14.18 -1.13
C ARG A 150 -4.39 14.59 0.29
N PHE A 151 -4.93 13.64 1.05
CA PHE A 151 -5.00 13.74 2.51
C PHE A 151 -3.72 13.28 3.22
N PHE A 152 -2.95 12.41 2.57
CA PHE A 152 -1.79 11.78 3.17
C PHE A 152 -0.58 11.85 2.26
N LEU A 153 0.57 12.12 2.88
CA LEU A 153 1.86 11.94 2.24
C LEU A 153 2.14 10.46 2.00
N HIS A 154 2.80 10.14 0.88
CA HIS A 154 3.19 8.80 0.46
C HIS A 154 4.57 8.44 1.01
N PRO A 155 4.71 7.38 1.83
CA PRO A 155 5.96 7.10 2.55
C PRO A 155 7.14 6.80 1.62
N TYR A 156 6.88 6.24 0.44
CA TYR A 156 7.93 5.89 -0.53
C TYR A 156 8.31 7.00 -1.51
N TYR A 157 7.43 7.97 -1.76
CA TYR A 157 7.58 8.89 -2.90
C TYR A 157 7.70 10.35 -2.48
N ASP A 158 7.16 10.73 -1.33
CA ASP A 158 7.33 12.07 -0.75
C ASP A 158 8.64 12.13 0.05
N ILE A 159 9.76 11.95 -0.63
CA ILE A 159 11.09 11.91 -0.01
C ILE A 159 11.48 13.22 0.68
N PHE A 160 10.81 14.33 0.37
CA PHE A 160 11.02 15.63 1.01
C PHE A 160 10.75 15.60 2.52
N ILE A 161 9.96 14.64 3.00
CA ILE A 161 9.66 14.46 4.44
C ILE A 161 10.93 14.12 5.23
N GLY A 162 11.94 13.54 4.59
CA GLY A 162 13.22 13.25 5.24
C GLY A 162 14.05 14.49 5.57
N GLN A 163 13.67 15.67 5.09
CA GLN A 163 14.39 16.91 5.34
C GLN A 163 13.84 17.62 6.58
N GLN A 164 14.70 17.82 7.57
CA GLN A 164 14.37 18.66 8.72
C GLN A 164 14.34 20.13 8.28
N VAL A 165 13.15 20.73 8.25
CA VAL A 165 12.97 22.15 7.91
C VAL A 165 12.90 23.06 9.14
N LEU A 166 12.60 22.50 10.32
CA LEU A 166 12.51 23.22 11.59
C LEU A 166 13.11 22.38 12.71
N GLY A 167 13.93 23.01 13.55
CA GLY A 167 14.46 22.42 14.78
C GLY A 167 13.91 23.16 16.00
N LEU A 168 13.45 22.40 17.00
CA LEU A 168 13.05 22.94 18.30
C LEU A 168 14.04 22.41 19.35
N SER A 169 14.74 23.33 20.00
CA SER A 169 15.54 23.03 21.20
C SER A 169 14.78 23.59 22.39
N ILE A 170 14.40 22.70 23.30
CA ILE A 170 13.80 23.10 24.56
C ILE A 170 14.91 22.96 25.62
N HIS A 171 14.97 23.87 26.59
CA HIS A 171 15.93 23.85 27.69
C HIS A 171 15.22 23.99 29.03
N ALA A 172 15.81 23.41 30.08
CA ALA A 172 15.32 23.48 31.45
C ALA A 172 15.23 24.93 31.98
N PRO A 173 14.43 25.20 33.03
CA PRO A 173 13.58 24.23 33.73
C PRO A 173 12.20 24.12 33.08
N TYR A 174 11.84 22.91 32.63
CA TYR A 174 10.46 22.58 32.36
C TYR A 174 9.77 22.47 33.70
N VAL A 175 8.80 23.35 33.94
CA VAL A 175 8.00 23.38 35.16
C VAL A 175 6.82 22.43 35.00
#